data_AF-A0A644XV22-F1
#
_entry.id   AF-A0A644XV22-F1
#
_cell.length_a   1.000
_cell.length_b   1.000
_cell.length_c   1.000
_cell.angle_alpha   90.00
_cell.angle_beta   90.00
_cell.angle_gamma   90.00
#
_symmetry.space_group_name_H-M   'P 1'
#
loop_
_entity.id
_entity.type
_entity.pdbx_description
1 polymer ?
#
loop_
_entity_poly.entity_id
_entity_poly.type
_entity_poly.pdbx_seq_one_letter_code
_entity_poly.pdbx_strand_id
1 'polypeptide(L)'
;MTKWEVVSVSYRLVNPKKMSAYLDSSSLYFARVFDIIVIKQFGAIMNAVCPQKIKLLKLYEILRQHTDEEMPLSTRQLCTMLQAEGIICDRRTLSEDIEVLNANGFEVLHSRTRYAKLYYIVDRQFDIAEIKILIDAIQAASFITPSKTKTLIGKVANLAGSHKAAALKGNMVNFNTRKHTNEAIYYTVDTLENALEQKQQASFQYFDLDENGNRIFRKNGDRYIVNPVGLVYHEDNYYLVTYHETHEATVNYRVDRMADVQIEEEAAAERAIALSDELGSYTECVFKMFNGSKETVVLQFDKKLIDAVHDKFGERVEIVACKRELYTATVEVMVSPVFFGWCFQFGRSMKILSPDSVADGMKAHVQEVLGIYRNNK
;
A
#
# COMPACT_ATOMS: atom_id res chain seq x y z
N MET A 1 14.10 -6.62 -42.10
CA MET A 1 13.21 -7.78 -42.20
C MET A 1 13.35 -8.57 -40.91
N THR A 2 12.44 -8.35 -39.95
CA THR A 2 12.07 -9.32 -38.91
C THR A 2 10.80 -8.79 -38.25
N LYS A 3 9.78 -9.65 -38.26
CA LYS A 3 8.37 -9.41 -37.97
C LYS A 3 8.14 -9.19 -36.48
N TRP A 4 7.33 -8.20 -36.12
CA TRP A 4 6.61 -8.16 -34.86
C TRP A 4 5.26 -8.86 -35.08
N GLU A 5 5.10 -10.06 -34.54
CA GLU A 5 3.78 -10.70 -34.43
C GLU A 5 3.05 -10.13 -33.22
N VAL A 6 2.00 -9.36 -33.48
CA VAL A 6 1.05 -8.91 -32.47
C VAL A 6 0.11 -10.08 -32.19
N VAL A 7 0.23 -10.68 -31.01
CA VAL A 7 -0.75 -11.65 -30.51
C VAL A 7 -2.02 -10.90 -30.13
N SER A 8 -3.02 -10.93 -31.02
CA SER A 8 -4.37 -10.41 -30.76
C SER A 8 -5.16 -11.42 -29.92
N VAL A 9 -5.38 -11.13 -28.64
CA VAL A 9 -6.36 -11.87 -27.83
C VAL A 9 -7.77 -11.38 -28.21
N SER A 10 -8.48 -12.18 -28.98
CA SER A 10 -9.88 -11.91 -29.35
C SER A 10 -10.82 -12.34 -28.23
N TYR A 11 -11.33 -11.41 -27.43
CA TYR A 11 -12.45 -11.69 -26.54
C TYR A 11 -13.76 -11.68 -27.33
N ARG A 12 -14.38 -12.86 -27.48
CA ARG A 12 -15.75 -13.00 -28.02
C ARG A 12 -16.71 -12.31 -27.05
N LEU A 13 -17.48 -11.35 -27.57
CA LEU A 13 -18.61 -10.71 -26.88
C LEU A 13 -19.59 -11.78 -26.39
N VAL A 14 -19.63 -12.01 -25.06
CA VAL A 14 -20.66 -12.84 -24.43
C VAL A 14 -21.90 -11.98 -24.17
N ASN A 15 -23.05 -12.52 -24.53
CA ASN A 15 -24.36 -11.88 -24.52
C ASN A 15 -24.77 -11.36 -23.11
N PRO A 16 -25.09 -10.06 -22.95
CA PRO A 16 -25.31 -9.43 -21.64
C PRO A 16 -26.56 -9.93 -20.87
N LYS A 17 -27.43 -10.74 -21.48
CA LYS A 17 -28.63 -11.28 -20.80
C LYS A 17 -28.39 -12.47 -19.88
N LYS A 18 -27.18 -13.05 -19.82
CA LYS A 18 -26.86 -14.19 -18.95
C LYS A 18 -26.07 -13.86 -17.68
N MET A 19 -25.68 -12.60 -17.49
CA MET A 19 -24.80 -12.19 -16.38
C MET A 19 -25.54 -11.65 -15.13
N SER A 20 -26.87 -11.75 -15.09
CA SER A 20 -27.70 -11.22 -14.00
C SER A 20 -27.80 -12.14 -12.77
N ALA A 21 -27.20 -13.34 -12.79
CA ALA A 21 -27.44 -14.36 -11.75
C ALA A 21 -26.25 -14.64 -10.82
N TYR A 22 -25.08 -14.01 -11.00
CA TYR A 22 -23.86 -14.38 -10.26
C TYR A 22 -22.90 -13.22 -9.96
N LEU A 23 -23.40 -12.06 -9.52
CA LEU A 23 -22.52 -10.98 -9.07
C LEU A 23 -22.95 -10.47 -7.70
N ASP A 24 -22.11 -10.77 -6.72
CA ASP A 24 -22.15 -10.20 -5.38
C ASP A 24 -21.71 -8.73 -5.44
N SER A 25 -22.16 -7.92 -4.49
CA SER A 25 -21.99 -6.46 -4.41
C SER A 25 -20.54 -5.98 -4.55
N SER A 26 -19.57 -6.79 -4.13
CA SER A 26 -18.12 -6.53 -4.26
C SER A 26 -17.60 -6.59 -5.70
N SER A 27 -18.25 -7.36 -6.58
CA SER A 27 -17.87 -7.55 -7.98
C SER A 27 -18.22 -6.34 -8.86
N LEU A 28 -19.24 -5.58 -8.47
CA LEU A 28 -19.66 -4.33 -9.13
C LEU A 28 -18.69 -3.16 -8.86
N TYR A 29 -17.97 -3.20 -7.73
CA TYR A 29 -16.98 -2.18 -7.38
C TYR A 29 -15.68 -2.32 -8.20
N PHE A 30 -15.21 -3.55 -8.45
CA PHE A 30 -14.01 -3.80 -9.27
C PHE A 30 -14.19 -3.41 -10.75
N ALA A 31 -15.39 -3.57 -11.30
CA ALA A 31 -15.69 -3.17 -12.68
C ALA A 31 -15.56 -1.65 -12.90
N ARG A 32 -15.97 -0.82 -11.93
CA ARG A 32 -15.97 0.65 -12.05
C ARG A 32 -14.58 1.30 -12.01
N VAL A 33 -13.60 0.65 -11.38
CA VAL A 33 -12.22 1.17 -11.29
C VAL A 33 -11.45 0.87 -12.58
N PHE A 34 -11.68 -0.29 -13.19
CA PHE A 34 -11.06 -0.67 -14.46
C PHE A 34 -11.49 0.23 -15.62
N ASP A 35 -12.76 0.67 -15.66
CA ASP A 35 -13.26 1.53 -16.74
C ASP A 35 -12.53 2.88 -16.81
N ILE A 36 -12.18 3.49 -15.67
CA ILE A 36 -11.60 4.85 -15.63
C ILE A 36 -10.14 4.88 -16.11
N ILE A 37 -9.35 3.85 -15.80
CA ILE A 37 -7.94 3.78 -16.20
C ILE A 37 -7.84 3.49 -17.71
N VAL A 38 -8.70 2.60 -18.21
CA VAL A 38 -8.78 2.27 -19.64
C VAL A 38 -9.22 3.50 -20.46
N ILE A 39 -10.17 4.31 -19.95
CA ILE A 39 -10.63 5.54 -20.64
C ILE A 39 -9.51 6.57 -20.81
N LYS A 40 -8.64 6.79 -19.82
CA LYS A 40 -7.53 7.77 -19.95
C LYS A 40 -6.51 7.37 -21.03
N GLN A 41 -6.20 6.08 -21.12
CA GLN A 41 -5.21 5.57 -22.07
C GLN A 41 -5.77 5.52 -23.50
N PHE A 42 -7.06 5.20 -23.65
CA PHE A 42 -7.77 5.31 -24.93
C PHE A 42 -8.00 6.76 -25.38
N GLY A 43 -8.31 7.67 -24.46
CA GLY A 43 -8.57 9.09 -24.78
C GLY A 43 -7.36 9.81 -25.38
N ALA A 44 -6.15 9.47 -24.95
CA ALA A 44 -4.91 10.04 -25.50
C ALA A 44 -4.63 9.54 -26.93
N ILE A 45 -4.91 8.26 -27.21
CA ILE A 45 -4.69 7.64 -28.53
C ILE A 45 -5.79 8.08 -29.53
N MET A 46 -7.02 8.27 -29.05
CA MET A 46 -8.18 8.70 -29.85
C MET A 46 -8.24 10.20 -30.13
N ASN A 47 -7.47 11.04 -29.42
CA ASN A 47 -7.39 12.48 -29.72
C ASN A 47 -6.86 12.75 -31.15
N ALA A 48 -6.17 11.77 -31.75
CA ALA A 48 -5.76 11.79 -33.15
C ALA A 48 -6.87 11.35 -34.15
N VAL A 49 -7.97 10.75 -33.68
CA VAL A 49 -9.03 10.15 -34.49
C VAL A 49 -10.40 10.70 -34.10
N CYS A 50 -10.81 11.79 -34.77
CA CYS A 50 -12.14 12.43 -34.71
C CYS A 50 -12.54 12.99 -33.31
N PRO A 51 -12.16 14.24 -32.99
CA PRO A 51 -12.41 14.90 -31.69
C PRO A 51 -13.87 14.91 -31.21
N GLN A 52 -14.83 14.85 -32.14
CA GLN A 52 -16.26 14.88 -31.79
C GLN A 52 -16.74 13.59 -31.13
N LYS A 53 -16.12 12.43 -31.41
CA LYS A 53 -16.52 11.14 -30.85
C LYS A 53 -16.18 10.97 -29.37
N ILE A 54 -15.23 11.77 -28.86
CA ILE A 54 -14.80 11.74 -27.45
C ILE A 54 -15.40 12.88 -26.62
N LYS A 55 -16.28 13.71 -27.20
CA LYS A 55 -16.85 14.90 -26.56
C LYS A 55 -17.47 14.62 -25.19
N LEU A 56 -18.30 13.58 -25.07
CA LEU A 56 -18.96 13.22 -23.80
C LEU A 56 -17.94 12.79 -22.73
N LEU A 57 -16.93 12.01 -23.13
CA LEU A 57 -15.85 11.59 -22.24
C LEU A 57 -15.05 12.80 -21.74
N LYS A 58 -14.69 13.72 -22.63
CA LYS A 58 -13.95 14.94 -22.27
C LYS A 58 -14.78 15.91 -21.44
N LEU A 59 -16.07 16.05 -21.72
CA LEU A 59 -16.98 16.83 -20.90
C LEU A 59 -17.04 16.28 -19.47
N TYR A 60 -17.17 14.95 -19.34
CA TYR A 60 -17.15 14.29 -18.04
C TYR A 60 -15.80 14.46 -17.31
N GLU A 61 -14.68 14.30 -18.01
CA GLU A 61 -13.34 14.55 -17.43
C GLU A 61 -13.21 15.98 -16.90
N ILE A 62 -13.66 16.99 -17.67
CA ILE A 62 -13.64 18.39 -17.27
C ILE A 62 -14.52 18.59 -16.03
N LEU A 63 -15.76 18.09 -16.04
CA LEU A 63 -16.68 18.21 -14.91
C LEU A 63 -16.06 17.58 -13.66
N ARG A 64 -15.58 16.35 -13.74
CA ARG A 64 -15.00 15.63 -12.60
C ARG A 64 -13.75 16.33 -12.05
N GLN A 65 -12.91 16.87 -12.92
CA GLN A 65 -11.65 17.49 -12.52
C GLN A 65 -11.84 18.90 -11.99
N HIS A 66 -12.75 19.69 -12.56
CA HIS A 66 -12.80 21.13 -12.34
C HIS A 66 -14.09 21.64 -11.67
N THR A 67 -15.02 20.75 -11.32
CA THR A 67 -16.26 21.13 -10.63
C THR A 67 -16.45 20.42 -9.31
N ASP A 68 -17.08 21.09 -8.38
CA ASP A 68 -17.72 20.53 -7.20
C ASP A 68 -18.89 21.45 -6.80
N GLU A 69 -19.53 21.18 -5.67
CA GLU A 69 -20.66 21.96 -5.15
C GLU A 69 -20.31 23.44 -4.94
N GLU A 70 -19.06 23.75 -4.61
CA GLU A 70 -18.57 25.10 -4.34
C GLU A 70 -18.06 25.79 -5.62
N MET A 71 -17.58 25.01 -6.58
CA MET A 71 -16.98 25.47 -7.83
C MET A 71 -17.70 24.92 -9.09
N PRO A 72 -19.01 25.17 -9.27
CA PRO A 72 -19.71 24.69 -10.46
C PRO A 72 -19.37 25.53 -11.70
N LEU A 73 -19.43 24.92 -12.89
CA LEU A 73 -19.07 25.58 -14.16
C LEU A 73 -20.30 25.88 -15.02
N SER A 74 -20.31 27.08 -15.62
CA SER A 74 -21.33 27.46 -16.60
C SER A 74 -21.14 26.77 -17.94
N THR A 75 -22.21 26.70 -18.74
CA THR A 75 -22.16 26.26 -20.14
C THR A 75 -21.06 26.94 -20.95
N ARG A 76 -20.88 28.26 -20.75
CA ARG A 76 -19.84 29.02 -21.46
C ARG A 76 -18.44 28.55 -21.09
N GLN A 77 -18.18 28.32 -19.81
CA GLN A 77 -16.88 27.84 -19.33
C GLN A 77 -16.60 26.43 -19.86
N LEU A 78 -17.58 25.52 -19.79
CA LEU A 78 -17.44 24.16 -20.30
C LEU A 78 -17.14 24.13 -21.80
N CYS A 79 -17.85 24.93 -22.60
CA CYS A 79 -17.55 25.09 -24.03
C CYS A 79 -16.12 25.61 -24.26
N THR A 80 -15.67 26.61 -23.49
CA THR A 80 -14.31 27.14 -23.61
C THR A 80 -13.25 26.10 -23.27
N MET A 81 -13.47 25.29 -22.22
CA MET A 81 -12.54 24.23 -21.83
C MET A 81 -12.50 23.10 -22.86
N LEU A 82 -13.65 22.67 -23.38
CA LEU A 82 -13.72 21.70 -24.49
C LEU A 82 -13.02 22.22 -25.75
N GLN A 83 -13.19 23.50 -26.07
CA GLN A 83 -12.54 24.11 -27.24
C GLN A 83 -11.01 24.16 -27.09
N ALA A 84 -10.50 24.37 -25.88
CA ALA A 84 -9.06 24.31 -25.60
C ALA A 84 -8.48 22.90 -25.83
N GLU A 85 -9.30 21.86 -25.66
CA GLU A 85 -8.98 20.46 -25.98
C GLU A 85 -9.25 20.10 -27.46
N GLY A 86 -9.58 21.09 -28.31
CA GLY A 86 -9.87 20.89 -29.74
C GLY A 86 -11.28 20.36 -30.06
N ILE A 87 -12.20 20.37 -29.08
CA ILE A 87 -13.56 19.84 -29.23
C ILE A 87 -14.55 20.99 -29.40
N ILE A 88 -15.24 21.01 -30.54
CA ILE A 88 -16.25 22.02 -30.83
C ILE A 88 -17.56 21.64 -30.11
N CYS A 89 -17.97 22.46 -29.15
CA CYS A 89 -19.20 22.29 -28.40
C CYS A 89 -20.12 23.50 -28.56
N ASP A 90 -21.30 23.28 -29.16
CA ASP A 90 -22.36 24.28 -29.19
C ASP A 90 -23.08 24.33 -27.84
N ARG A 91 -23.37 25.54 -27.35
CA ARG A 91 -24.11 25.78 -26.10
C ARG A 91 -25.50 25.14 -26.10
N ARG A 92 -26.14 25.03 -27.27
CA ARG A 92 -27.45 24.40 -27.45
C ARG A 92 -27.39 22.90 -27.16
N THR A 93 -26.31 22.25 -27.58
CA THR A 93 -26.14 20.79 -27.44
C THR A 93 -25.64 20.35 -26.07
N LEU A 94 -25.01 21.24 -25.29
CA LEU A 94 -24.41 20.87 -24.00
C LEU A 94 -25.44 20.32 -23.00
N SER A 95 -26.68 20.83 -23.02
CA SER A 95 -27.71 20.33 -22.11
C SER A 95 -28.12 18.90 -22.47
N GLU A 96 -28.21 18.59 -23.76
CA GLU A 96 -28.46 17.23 -24.26
C GLU A 96 -27.29 16.29 -23.92
N ASP A 97 -26.05 16.75 -24.07
CA ASP A 97 -24.86 15.97 -23.68
C ASP A 97 -24.89 15.60 -22.19
N ILE A 98 -25.30 16.55 -21.33
CA ILE A 98 -25.41 16.33 -19.89
C ILE A 98 -26.57 15.36 -19.56
N GLU A 99 -27.68 15.45 -20.28
CA GLU A 99 -28.76 14.48 -20.16
C GLU A 99 -28.31 13.07 -20.57
N VAL A 100 -27.50 12.94 -21.63
CA VAL A 100 -26.88 11.66 -22.02
C VAL A 100 -25.96 11.15 -20.91
N LEU A 101 -25.13 12.00 -20.30
CA LEU A 101 -24.29 11.60 -19.16
C LEU A 101 -25.14 11.09 -17.99
N ASN A 102 -26.20 11.82 -17.62
CA ASN A 102 -27.10 11.42 -16.54
C ASN A 102 -27.85 10.12 -16.83
N ALA A 103 -28.33 9.93 -18.07
CA ALA A 103 -29.00 8.69 -18.49
C ALA A 103 -28.07 7.46 -18.42
N ASN A 104 -26.75 7.67 -18.41
CA ASN A 104 -25.73 6.63 -18.27
C ASN A 104 -25.10 6.59 -16.87
N GLY A 105 -25.70 7.25 -15.86
CA GLY A 105 -25.32 7.10 -14.45
C GLY A 105 -24.15 7.97 -13.98
N PHE A 106 -23.79 9.04 -14.69
CA PHE A 106 -22.69 9.94 -14.31
C PHE A 106 -23.09 11.12 -13.39
N GLU A 107 -24.37 11.20 -12.99
CA GLU A 107 -24.92 12.13 -11.98
C GLU A 107 -24.33 13.57 -11.99
N VAL A 108 -24.43 14.23 -13.13
CA VAL A 108 -24.15 15.66 -13.29
C VAL A 108 -25.31 16.47 -12.74
N LEU A 109 -25.10 17.09 -11.59
CA LEU A 109 -26.02 18.01 -10.96
C LEU A 109 -25.92 19.40 -11.58
N HIS A 110 -26.93 20.22 -11.31
CA HIS A 110 -26.93 21.61 -11.75
C HIS A 110 -27.52 22.54 -10.69
N SER A 111 -26.99 23.75 -10.66
CA SER A 111 -27.57 24.88 -9.93
C SER A 111 -27.89 26.01 -10.91
N ARG A 112 -28.73 26.96 -10.51
CA ARG A 112 -29.12 28.07 -11.36
C ARG A 112 -28.89 29.38 -10.64
N THR A 113 -28.16 30.27 -11.30
CA THR A 113 -28.05 31.67 -10.90
C THR A 113 -29.00 32.52 -11.73
N ARG A 114 -29.11 33.82 -11.40
CA ARG A 114 -29.86 34.79 -12.20
C ARG A 114 -29.39 34.85 -13.67
N TYR A 115 -28.13 34.51 -13.94
CA TYR A 115 -27.46 34.73 -15.22
C TYR A 115 -27.10 33.45 -15.98
N ALA A 116 -26.99 32.30 -15.30
CA ALA A 116 -26.55 31.06 -15.93
C ALA A 116 -27.00 29.80 -15.18
N LYS A 117 -27.14 28.70 -15.93
CA LYS A 117 -27.17 27.32 -15.40
C LYS A 117 -25.73 26.85 -15.21
N LEU A 118 -25.43 26.33 -14.04
CA LEU A 118 -24.11 25.85 -13.64
C LEU A 118 -24.19 24.34 -13.41
N TYR A 119 -23.13 23.63 -13.77
CA TYR A 119 -23.07 22.18 -13.72
C TYR A 119 -21.90 21.73 -12.85
N TYR A 120 -22.10 20.65 -12.11
CA TYR A 120 -21.08 20.05 -11.26
C TYR A 120 -21.34 18.56 -11.03
N ILE A 121 -20.29 17.83 -10.63
CA ILE A 121 -20.38 16.42 -10.24
C ILE A 121 -20.10 16.30 -8.74
N VAL A 122 -20.96 15.55 -8.05
CA VAL A 122 -20.80 15.18 -6.63
C VAL A 122 -20.29 13.76 -6.49
N ASP A 123 -20.62 12.86 -7.42
CA ASP A 123 -20.16 11.47 -7.40
C ASP A 123 -18.63 11.40 -7.54
N ARG A 124 -17.98 11.26 -6.39
CA ARG A 124 -16.55 11.02 -6.26
C ARG A 124 -16.38 9.70 -5.53
N GLN A 125 -15.50 8.86 -6.06
CA GLN A 125 -15.17 7.55 -5.48
C GLN A 125 -14.51 7.64 -4.10
N PHE A 126 -13.99 8.82 -3.73
CA PHE A 126 -13.33 9.07 -2.46
C PHE A 126 -13.73 10.42 -1.90
N ASP A 127 -13.97 10.44 -0.59
CA ASP A 127 -14.15 11.65 0.18
C ASP A 127 -12.81 12.35 0.45
N ILE A 128 -12.88 13.65 0.73
CA ILE A 128 -11.68 14.46 1.04
C ILE A 128 -10.91 13.87 2.23
N ALA A 129 -11.62 13.38 3.25
CA ALA A 129 -11.03 12.78 4.44
C ALA A 129 -10.25 11.50 4.10
N GLU A 130 -10.82 10.62 3.26
CA GLU A 130 -10.16 9.39 2.82
C GLU A 130 -8.89 9.70 2.03
N ILE A 131 -8.96 10.65 1.09
CA ILE A 131 -7.79 11.09 0.30
C ILE A 131 -6.71 11.69 1.21
N LYS A 132 -7.12 12.47 2.22
CA LYS A 132 -6.18 13.05 3.19
C LYS A 132 -5.46 11.96 3.99
N ILE A 133 -6.20 10.98 4.52
CA ILE A 133 -5.62 9.84 5.25
C ILE A 133 -4.64 9.07 4.37
N LEU A 134 -4.98 8.83 3.09
CA LEU A 134 -4.09 8.17 2.14
C LEU A 134 -2.81 8.98 1.90
N ILE A 135 -2.93 10.30 1.68
CA ILE A 135 -1.78 11.20 1.51
C ILE A 135 -0.88 11.17 2.75
N ASP A 136 -1.45 11.14 3.94
CA ASP A 136 -0.71 11.10 5.20
C ASP A 136 -0.01 9.74 5.40
N ALA A 137 -0.66 8.62 5.07
CA ALA A 137 -0.03 7.30 5.07
C ALA A 137 1.15 7.21 4.08
N ILE A 138 0.99 7.75 2.86
CA ILE A 138 2.06 7.82 1.85
C ILE A 138 3.25 8.66 2.34
N GLN A 139 2.98 9.76 3.06
CA GLN A 139 4.03 10.56 3.67
C GLN A 139 4.76 9.81 4.78
N ALA A 140 4.04 9.07 5.63
CA ALA A 140 4.62 8.28 6.71
C ALA A 140 5.47 7.10 6.21
N ALA A 141 5.15 6.50 5.05
CA ALA A 141 5.83 5.33 4.51
C ALA A 141 7.32 5.57 4.20
N SER A 142 8.23 4.99 4.98
CA SER A 142 9.67 5.26 4.86
C SER A 142 10.31 4.68 3.59
N PHE A 143 9.81 3.54 3.11
CA PHE A 143 10.37 2.79 1.97
C PHE A 143 10.14 3.45 0.60
N ILE A 144 9.24 4.44 0.50
CA ILE A 144 8.99 5.19 -0.73
C ILE A 144 9.91 6.42 -0.77
N THR A 145 10.68 6.60 -1.84
CA THR A 145 11.62 7.73 -1.93
C THR A 145 10.92 9.10 -1.90
N PRO A 146 11.63 10.20 -1.56
CA PRO A 146 11.03 11.53 -1.56
C PRO A 146 10.42 11.93 -2.92
N SER A 147 11.13 11.61 -4.02
CA SER A 147 10.67 11.89 -5.38
C SER A 147 9.37 11.15 -5.70
N LYS A 148 9.32 9.84 -5.40
CA LYS A 148 8.14 9.02 -5.64
C LYS A 148 6.97 9.39 -4.72
N THR A 149 7.25 9.74 -3.47
CA THR A 149 6.26 10.24 -2.49
C THR A 149 5.56 11.48 -3.06
N LYS A 150 6.32 12.48 -3.53
CA LYS A 150 5.77 13.70 -4.13
C LYS A 150 4.88 13.40 -5.34
N THR A 151 5.35 12.54 -6.24
CA THR A 151 4.57 12.14 -7.43
C THR A 151 3.30 11.38 -7.05
N LEU A 152 3.38 10.46 -6.09
CA LEU A 152 2.23 9.65 -5.66
C LEU A 152 1.18 10.49 -4.95
N ILE A 153 1.59 11.39 -4.04
CA ILE A 153 0.69 12.38 -3.42
C ILE A 153 0.00 13.22 -4.49
N GLY A 154 0.73 13.63 -5.54
CA GLY A 154 0.15 14.32 -6.68
C GLY A 154 -0.98 13.53 -7.35
N LYS A 155 -0.76 12.23 -7.59
CA LYS A 155 -1.76 11.33 -8.19
C LYS A 155 -2.98 11.13 -7.29
N VAL A 156 -2.77 10.88 -6.00
CA VAL A 156 -3.84 10.62 -5.03
C VAL A 156 -4.66 11.88 -4.76
N ALA A 157 -4.01 13.04 -4.58
CA ALA A 157 -4.71 14.31 -4.41
C ALA A 157 -5.61 14.64 -5.61
N ASN A 158 -5.20 14.29 -6.84
CA ASN A 158 -6.01 14.53 -8.04
C ASN A 158 -7.33 13.74 -8.06
N LEU A 159 -7.49 12.71 -7.24
CA LEU A 159 -8.77 12.02 -7.07
C LEU A 159 -9.85 12.96 -6.47
N ALA A 160 -9.43 13.98 -5.72
CA ALA A 160 -10.31 14.99 -5.13
C ALA A 160 -10.79 16.07 -6.12
N GLY A 161 -10.25 16.09 -7.35
CA GLY A 161 -10.42 17.20 -8.29
C GLY A 161 -9.42 18.34 -8.07
N SER A 162 -9.23 19.21 -9.06
CA SER A 162 -8.14 20.20 -9.10
C SER A 162 -8.18 21.20 -7.96
N HIS A 163 -9.38 21.61 -7.53
CA HIS A 163 -9.55 22.61 -6.47
C HIS A 163 -9.18 22.04 -5.09
N LYS A 164 -9.84 20.95 -4.70
CA LYS A 164 -9.60 20.25 -3.42
C LYS A 164 -8.20 19.63 -3.34
N ALA A 165 -7.63 19.19 -4.46
CA ALA A 165 -6.25 18.71 -4.53
C ALA A 165 -5.22 19.77 -4.10
N ALA A 166 -5.44 21.04 -4.44
CA ALA A 166 -4.55 22.12 -4.05
C ALA A 166 -4.62 22.39 -2.55
N ALA A 167 -5.82 22.41 -1.97
CA ALA A 167 -6.02 22.55 -0.53
C ALA A 167 -5.36 21.41 0.27
N LEU A 168 -5.52 20.16 -0.19
CA LEU A 168 -4.91 18.99 0.43
C LEU A 168 -3.38 19.03 0.43
N LYS A 169 -2.76 19.54 -0.63
CA LYS A 169 -1.31 19.70 -0.73
C LYS A 169 -0.77 20.87 0.12
N GLY A 170 -1.61 21.87 0.42
CA GLY A 170 -1.24 23.00 1.28
C GLY A 170 -1.18 22.62 2.77
N ASN A 171 -2.05 21.70 3.20
CA ASN A 171 -2.18 21.28 4.60
C ASN A 171 -1.45 19.96 4.90
N MET A 172 -0.22 19.82 4.43
CA MET A 172 0.58 18.60 4.65
C MET A 172 1.12 18.55 6.09
N VAL A 173 0.92 17.41 6.75
CA VAL A 173 1.49 17.14 8.07
C VAL A 173 2.96 16.81 7.91
N ASN A 174 3.82 17.37 8.76
CA ASN A 174 5.24 17.01 8.78
C ASN A 174 5.41 15.70 9.55
N PHE A 175 5.82 14.65 8.86
CA PHE A 175 6.20 13.38 9.47
C PHE A 175 7.70 13.35 9.73
N ASN A 176 8.12 12.83 10.89
CA ASN A 176 9.53 12.59 11.20
C ASN A 176 10.03 11.28 10.56
N THR A 177 9.68 11.07 9.29
CA THR A 177 10.02 9.85 8.55
C THR A 177 11.33 10.05 7.80
N ARG A 178 12.24 9.08 7.93
CA ARG A 178 13.48 9.02 7.16
C ARG A 178 13.23 8.21 5.89
N LYS A 179 13.08 8.90 4.76
CA LYS A 179 12.80 8.24 3.47
C LYS A 179 14.05 7.53 2.93
N HIS A 180 13.85 6.33 2.39
CA HIS A 180 14.88 5.56 1.70
C HIS A 180 15.14 6.08 0.27
N THR A 181 16.25 5.68 -0.34
CA THR A 181 16.72 6.22 -1.63
C THR A 181 16.62 5.22 -2.80
N ASN A 182 16.00 4.06 -2.59
CA ASN A 182 15.89 3.05 -3.64
C ASN A 182 14.77 3.40 -4.65
N GLU A 183 15.16 3.99 -5.77
CA GLU A 183 14.24 4.38 -6.84
C GLU A 183 13.65 3.20 -7.63
N ALA A 184 14.15 1.97 -7.45
CA ALA A 184 13.60 0.78 -8.08
C ALA A 184 12.42 0.16 -7.30
N ILE A 185 11.99 0.78 -6.19
CA ILE A 185 11.04 0.16 -5.25
C ILE A 185 9.74 -0.31 -5.90
N TYR A 186 9.12 0.47 -6.80
CA TYR A 186 7.86 0.05 -7.44
C TYR A 186 8.05 -1.08 -8.44
N TYR A 187 9.15 -1.08 -9.20
CA TYR A 187 9.48 -2.20 -10.09
C TYR A 187 9.77 -3.47 -9.27
N THR A 188 10.48 -3.32 -8.15
CA THR A 188 10.77 -4.44 -7.26
C THR A 188 9.49 -5.05 -6.70
N VAL A 189 8.57 -4.23 -6.20
CA VAL A 189 7.27 -4.70 -5.70
C VAL A 189 6.50 -5.40 -6.81
N ASP A 190 6.40 -4.80 -8.00
CA ASP A 190 5.71 -5.40 -9.15
C ASP A 190 6.28 -6.76 -9.53
N THR A 191 7.60 -6.89 -9.63
CA THR A 191 8.25 -8.18 -9.92
C THR A 191 7.98 -9.24 -8.85
N LEU A 192 8.00 -8.85 -7.56
CA LEU A 192 7.75 -9.78 -6.45
C LEU A 192 6.27 -10.22 -6.38
N GLU A 193 5.34 -9.29 -6.59
CA GLU A 193 3.90 -9.61 -6.69
C GLU A 193 3.65 -10.60 -7.84
N ASN A 194 4.27 -10.36 -9.00
CA ASN A 194 4.17 -11.27 -10.14
C ASN A 194 4.77 -12.66 -9.84
N ALA A 195 5.89 -12.73 -9.11
CA ALA A 195 6.48 -14.01 -8.70
C ALA A 195 5.56 -14.79 -7.75
N LEU A 196 4.92 -14.10 -6.81
CA LEU A 196 3.94 -14.67 -5.87
C LEU A 196 2.70 -15.19 -6.62
N GLU A 197 2.14 -14.40 -7.53
CA GLU A 197 0.97 -14.78 -8.34
C GLU A 197 1.27 -16.00 -9.23
N GLN A 198 2.46 -16.02 -9.85
CA GLN A 198 2.90 -17.13 -10.71
C GLN A 198 3.43 -18.33 -9.92
N LYS A 199 3.53 -18.23 -8.59
CA LYS A 199 4.08 -19.26 -7.69
C LYS A 199 5.48 -19.70 -8.13
N GLN A 200 6.31 -18.74 -8.52
CA GLN A 200 7.68 -18.95 -8.97
C GLN A 200 8.69 -18.44 -7.94
N GLN A 201 9.91 -18.96 -8.00
CA GLN A 201 11.02 -18.41 -7.24
C GLN A 201 11.32 -16.98 -7.69
N ALA A 202 11.88 -16.21 -6.77
CA ALA A 202 12.38 -14.88 -7.05
C ALA A 202 13.87 -14.83 -6.75
N SER A 203 14.59 -13.96 -7.46
CA SER A 203 15.97 -13.68 -7.14
C SER A 203 16.30 -12.20 -7.13
N PHE A 204 17.32 -11.84 -6.35
CA PHE A 204 17.75 -10.45 -6.20
C PHE A 204 19.19 -10.35 -5.67
N GLN A 205 19.82 -9.21 -5.89
CA GLN A 205 21.03 -8.82 -5.16
C GLN A 205 20.62 -8.06 -3.89
N TYR A 206 21.27 -8.34 -2.76
CA TYR A 206 20.93 -7.73 -1.47
C TYR A 206 22.10 -6.89 -0.95
N PHE A 207 21.82 -5.68 -0.47
CA PHE A 207 22.85 -4.74 -0.04
C PHE A 207 22.58 -4.11 1.33
N ASP A 208 23.66 -3.81 2.04
CA ASP A 208 23.66 -2.91 3.20
C ASP A 208 24.18 -1.53 2.79
N LEU A 209 24.14 -0.58 3.73
CA LEU A 209 24.81 0.71 3.56
C LEU A 209 26.09 0.76 4.39
N ASP A 210 27.13 1.33 3.81
CA ASP A 210 28.35 1.71 4.54
C ASP A 210 28.14 3.00 5.35
N GLU A 211 29.18 3.43 6.07
CA GLU A 211 29.19 4.66 6.87
C GLU A 211 28.95 5.95 6.06
N ASN A 212 29.15 5.89 4.74
CA ASN A 212 28.95 6.99 3.80
C ASN A 212 27.58 6.89 3.09
N GLY A 213 26.79 5.84 3.36
CA GLY A 213 25.52 5.57 2.69
C GLY A 213 25.64 4.93 1.32
N ASN A 214 26.82 4.44 0.91
CA ASN A 214 27.00 3.68 -0.32
C ASN A 214 26.50 2.24 -0.15
N ARG A 215 26.06 1.63 -1.25
CA ARG A 215 25.59 0.25 -1.24
C ARG A 215 26.77 -0.72 -1.19
N ILE A 216 26.79 -1.59 -0.19
CA ILE A 216 27.69 -2.74 -0.12
C ILE A 216 26.86 -4.00 -0.36
N PHE A 217 27.09 -4.67 -1.47
CA PHE A 217 26.41 -5.92 -1.79
C PHE A 217 26.92 -7.07 -0.93
N ARG A 218 25.99 -7.84 -0.37
CA ARG A 218 26.29 -9.09 0.32
C ARG A 218 26.64 -10.17 -0.69
N LYS A 219 27.23 -11.28 -0.21
CA LYS A 219 27.67 -12.42 -1.03
C LYS A 219 28.50 -11.98 -2.26
N ASN A 220 29.35 -10.96 -2.11
CA ASN A 220 30.14 -10.40 -3.22
C ASN A 220 29.33 -9.99 -4.46
N GLY A 221 28.03 -9.67 -4.29
CA GLY A 221 27.14 -9.34 -5.41
C GLY A 221 26.36 -10.52 -5.99
N ASP A 222 26.56 -11.74 -5.48
CA ASP A 222 25.78 -12.89 -5.92
C ASP A 222 24.30 -12.74 -5.56
N ARG A 223 23.47 -13.40 -6.36
CA ARG A 223 22.01 -13.36 -6.20
C ARG A 223 21.57 -14.29 -5.07
N TYR A 224 20.54 -13.86 -4.36
CA TYR A 224 19.74 -14.72 -3.51
C TYR A 224 18.66 -15.32 -4.39
N ILE A 225 18.53 -16.63 -4.41
CA ILE A 225 17.39 -17.34 -5.00
C ILE A 225 16.52 -17.77 -3.82
N VAL A 226 15.24 -17.42 -3.85
CA VAL A 226 14.35 -17.60 -2.70
C VAL A 226 12.98 -18.11 -3.14
N ASN A 227 12.32 -18.84 -2.24
CA ASN A 227 10.91 -19.19 -2.36
C ASN A 227 10.06 -18.11 -1.66
N PRO A 228 9.38 -17.21 -2.40
CA PRO A 228 8.60 -16.14 -1.79
C PRO A 228 7.34 -16.71 -1.13
N VAL A 229 7.02 -16.20 0.06
CA VAL A 229 5.80 -16.52 0.82
C VAL A 229 4.79 -15.39 0.69
N GLY A 230 5.24 -14.14 0.84
CA GLY A 230 4.43 -12.95 0.59
C GLY A 230 5.11 -11.66 0.97
N LEU A 231 4.42 -10.56 0.71
CA LEU A 231 4.87 -9.21 1.04
C LEU A 231 4.15 -8.69 2.29
N VAL A 232 4.92 -8.09 3.19
CA VAL A 232 4.42 -7.61 4.49
C VAL A 232 4.90 -6.18 4.72
N TYR A 233 3.96 -5.29 5.02
CA TYR A 233 4.27 -3.98 5.59
C TYR A 233 4.25 -4.08 7.12
N HIS A 234 5.38 -3.76 7.77
CA HIS A 234 5.50 -3.80 9.23
C HIS A 234 6.44 -2.69 9.72
N GLU A 235 6.02 -1.92 10.73
CA GLU A 235 6.79 -0.82 11.36
C GLU A 235 7.59 0.01 10.32
N ASP A 236 6.86 0.65 9.40
CA ASP A 236 7.37 1.54 8.34
C ASP A 236 8.16 0.93 7.19
N ASN A 237 8.39 -0.39 7.18
CA ASN A 237 9.20 -1.05 6.16
C ASN A 237 8.39 -2.11 5.41
N TYR A 238 8.74 -2.32 4.15
CA TYR A 238 8.16 -3.34 3.30
C TYR A 238 9.11 -4.52 3.20
N TYR A 239 8.62 -5.73 3.48
CA TYR A 239 9.41 -6.95 3.59
C TYR A 239 8.89 -8.01 2.63
N LEU A 240 9.81 -8.75 2.02
CA LEU A 240 9.52 -10.04 1.43
C LEU A 240 9.78 -11.12 2.48
N VAL A 241 8.75 -11.86 2.85
CA VAL A 241 8.86 -13.10 3.63
C VAL A 241 9.15 -14.22 2.65
N THR A 242 10.17 -15.01 2.92
CA THR A 242 10.58 -16.16 2.10
C THR A 242 10.69 -17.41 2.95
N TYR A 243 10.70 -18.57 2.32
CA TYR A 243 10.95 -19.86 2.96
C TYR A 243 12.27 -20.46 2.46
N HIS A 244 13.11 -20.90 3.39
CA HIS A 244 14.38 -21.54 3.09
C HIS A 244 14.28 -23.05 3.34
N GLU A 245 14.29 -23.86 2.28
CA GLU A 245 14.06 -25.32 2.35
C GLU A 245 15.10 -26.03 3.22
N THR A 246 16.39 -25.72 3.08
CA THR A 246 17.46 -26.42 3.83
C THR A 246 17.40 -26.20 5.35
N HIS A 247 16.84 -25.07 5.78
CA HIS A 247 16.79 -24.70 7.19
C HIS A 247 15.36 -24.77 7.74
N GLU A 248 14.40 -25.13 6.88
CA GLU A 248 12.96 -25.16 7.15
C GLU A 248 12.44 -23.93 7.91
N ALA A 249 12.96 -22.75 7.57
CA ALA A 249 12.72 -21.51 8.29
C ALA A 249 12.26 -20.41 7.34
N THR A 250 11.41 -19.51 7.86
CA THR A 250 11.12 -18.25 7.16
C THR A 250 12.33 -17.33 7.23
N VAL A 251 12.55 -16.51 6.22
CA VAL A 251 13.58 -15.46 6.20
C VAL A 251 12.96 -14.18 5.65
N ASN A 252 13.20 -13.05 6.31
CA ASN A 252 12.61 -11.78 5.91
C ASN A 252 13.68 -10.87 5.29
N TYR A 253 13.37 -10.31 4.13
CA TYR A 253 14.24 -9.38 3.42
C TYR A 253 13.54 -8.05 3.26
N ARG A 254 14.24 -6.95 3.53
CA ARG A 254 13.70 -5.61 3.28
C ARG A 254 13.71 -5.31 1.79
N VAL A 255 12.55 -4.97 1.23
CA VAL A 255 12.40 -4.71 -0.20
C VAL A 255 13.21 -3.49 -0.63
N ASP A 256 13.35 -2.48 0.24
CA ASP A 256 14.18 -1.30 -0.05
C ASP A 256 15.70 -1.61 -0.15
N ARG A 257 16.13 -2.79 0.31
CA ARG A 257 17.51 -3.30 0.27
C ARG A 257 17.78 -4.29 -0.87
N MET A 258 16.81 -4.45 -1.78
CA MET A 258 16.95 -5.29 -2.95
C MET A 258 17.34 -4.48 -4.19
N ALA A 259 18.15 -5.09 -5.05
CA ALA A 259 18.47 -4.59 -6.37
C ALA A 259 18.34 -5.71 -7.40
N ASP A 260 18.04 -5.31 -8.64
CA ASP A 260 17.94 -6.20 -9.80
C ASP A 260 17.06 -7.44 -9.51
N VAL A 261 15.83 -7.21 -9.07
CA VAL A 261 14.90 -8.30 -8.72
C VAL A 261 14.32 -8.93 -9.99
N GLN A 262 14.27 -10.26 -10.03
CA GLN A 262 13.84 -11.07 -11.17
C GLN A 262 12.96 -12.22 -10.71
N ILE A 263 12.08 -12.68 -11.61
CA ILE A 263 11.31 -13.93 -11.46
C ILE A 263 12.16 -15.03 -12.09
N GLU A 264 12.28 -16.14 -11.40
CA GLU A 264 13.01 -17.31 -11.88
C GLU A 264 12.07 -18.28 -12.60
N GLU A 265 12.62 -19.13 -13.46
CA GLU A 265 11.84 -20.14 -14.17
C GLU A 265 11.32 -21.24 -13.22
N GLU A 266 12.11 -21.54 -12.18
CA GLU A 266 11.79 -22.57 -11.20
C GLU A 266 10.57 -22.19 -10.34
N ALA A 267 9.72 -23.18 -10.07
CA ALA A 267 8.55 -23.00 -9.21
C ALA A 267 8.96 -22.79 -7.75
N ALA A 268 8.20 -21.98 -7.03
CA ALA A 268 8.37 -21.84 -5.59
C ALA A 268 8.06 -23.15 -4.87
N ALA A 269 8.80 -23.45 -3.81
CA ALA A 269 8.56 -24.62 -2.97
C ALA A 269 7.11 -24.68 -2.47
N GLU A 270 6.51 -25.87 -2.49
CA GLU A 270 5.12 -26.08 -2.06
C GLU A 270 4.85 -25.57 -0.65
N ARG A 271 5.84 -25.71 0.24
CA ARG A 271 5.75 -25.21 1.61
C ARG A 271 5.68 -23.68 1.68
N ALA A 272 6.35 -22.97 0.78
CA ALA A 272 6.28 -21.51 0.70
C ALA A 272 4.88 -21.06 0.28
N ILE A 273 4.28 -21.76 -0.68
CA ILE A 273 2.92 -21.51 -1.17
C ILE A 273 1.91 -21.76 -0.03
N ALA A 274 2.04 -22.88 0.69
CA ALA A 274 1.17 -23.18 1.83
C ALA A 274 1.26 -22.14 2.96
N LEU A 275 2.46 -21.63 3.24
CA LEU A 275 2.67 -20.59 4.25
C LEU A 275 2.09 -19.22 3.83
N SER A 276 1.88 -18.99 2.53
CA SER A 276 1.30 -17.75 2.03
C SER A 276 -0.11 -17.51 2.60
N ASP A 277 -0.90 -18.58 2.74
CA ASP A 277 -2.24 -18.53 3.30
C ASP A 277 -2.25 -18.22 4.81
N GLU A 278 -1.12 -18.42 5.51
CA GLU A 278 -0.98 -18.26 6.96
C GLU A 278 -0.28 -16.93 7.38
N LEU A 279 0.10 -16.09 6.42
CA LEU A 279 0.92 -14.89 6.64
C LEU A 279 0.38 -13.93 7.71
N GLY A 280 -0.93 -13.78 7.84
CA GLY A 280 -1.54 -12.91 8.85
C GLY A 280 -1.07 -13.27 10.26
N SER A 281 -1.17 -14.55 10.62
CA SER A 281 -0.77 -15.06 11.95
C SER A 281 0.74 -14.91 12.22
N TYR A 282 1.55 -14.99 11.16
CA TYR A 282 2.99 -14.78 11.27
C TYR A 282 3.32 -13.34 11.67
N THR A 283 2.66 -12.35 11.06
CA THR A 283 2.94 -10.94 11.35
C THR A 283 2.58 -10.50 12.76
N GLU A 284 1.61 -11.16 13.40
CA GLU A 284 1.18 -10.85 14.78
C GLU A 284 2.22 -11.23 15.84
N CYS A 285 3.04 -12.25 15.57
CA CYS A 285 4.01 -12.79 16.55
C CYS A 285 5.40 -12.16 16.45
N VAL A 286 5.72 -11.43 15.37
CA VAL A 286 7.09 -11.03 15.04
C VAL A 286 7.40 -9.61 15.54
N PHE A 287 8.64 -9.40 16.01
CA PHE A 287 9.16 -8.08 16.39
C PHE A 287 10.12 -7.58 15.29
N LYS A 288 9.77 -6.49 14.61
CA LYS A 288 10.55 -5.90 13.49
C LYS A 288 10.95 -6.88 12.37
N MET A 289 10.12 -7.88 12.11
CA MET A 289 10.42 -8.95 11.15
C MET A 289 11.73 -9.70 11.48
N PHE A 290 12.16 -9.74 12.75
CA PHE A 290 13.26 -10.59 13.19
C PHE A 290 12.77 -12.00 13.48
N ASN A 291 13.47 -12.97 12.90
CA ASN A 291 13.21 -14.37 13.19
C ASN A 291 13.63 -14.74 14.61
N GLY A 292 13.04 -15.81 15.11
CA GLY A 292 13.24 -16.35 16.43
C GLY A 292 12.55 -17.70 16.57
N SER A 293 12.68 -18.36 17.72
CA SER A 293 11.80 -19.48 18.05
C SER A 293 10.41 -18.93 18.40
N LYS A 294 9.36 -19.52 17.84
CA LYS A 294 7.98 -19.20 18.23
C LYS A 294 7.72 -19.82 19.59
N GLU A 295 7.38 -18.99 20.58
CA GLU A 295 7.12 -19.41 21.96
C GLU A 295 5.88 -18.72 22.52
N THR A 296 5.15 -19.40 23.40
CA THR A 296 4.06 -18.81 24.19
C THR A 296 4.63 -18.25 25.49
N VAL A 297 4.64 -16.92 25.61
CA VAL A 297 5.26 -16.21 26.73
C VAL A 297 4.22 -15.61 27.66
N VAL A 298 4.42 -15.76 28.97
CA VAL A 298 3.63 -15.06 29.99
C VAL A 298 4.41 -13.84 30.44
N LEU A 299 3.86 -12.67 30.17
CA LEU A 299 4.37 -11.38 30.62
C LEU A 299 3.67 -10.96 31.90
N GLN A 300 4.41 -10.36 32.83
CA GLN A 300 3.90 -9.63 33.98
C GLN A 300 4.27 -8.16 33.87
N PHE A 301 3.33 -7.27 34.16
CA PHE A 301 3.53 -5.84 34.02
C PHE A 301 2.68 -5.00 34.99
N ASP A 302 3.09 -3.75 35.21
CA ASP A 302 2.34 -2.77 35.98
C ASP A 302 1.08 -2.30 35.22
N LYS A 303 0.03 -1.90 35.94
CA LYS A 303 -1.22 -1.35 35.39
C LYS A 303 -1.04 -0.32 34.26
N LYS A 304 -0.04 0.55 34.37
CA LYS A 304 0.26 1.62 33.39
C LYS A 304 0.67 1.10 32.01
N LEU A 305 0.95 -0.20 31.86
CA LEU A 305 1.37 -0.81 30.60
C LEU A 305 0.25 -1.59 29.90
N ILE A 306 -0.99 -1.55 30.41
CA ILE A 306 -2.13 -2.19 29.75
C ILE A 306 -2.27 -1.71 28.30
N ASP A 307 -2.26 -0.39 28.07
CA ASP A 307 -2.38 0.19 26.73
C ASP A 307 -1.21 -0.25 25.84
N ALA A 308 0.03 -0.25 26.37
CA ALA A 308 1.20 -0.68 25.61
C ALA A 308 1.16 -2.18 25.21
N VAL A 309 0.49 -3.02 26.00
CA VAL A 309 0.27 -4.43 25.67
C VAL A 309 -0.80 -4.58 24.61
N HIS A 310 -1.90 -3.81 24.69
CA HIS A 310 -2.93 -3.77 23.64
C HIS A 310 -2.41 -3.20 22.32
N ASP A 311 -1.62 -2.13 22.36
CA ASP A 311 -1.01 -1.54 21.16
C ASP A 311 -0.10 -2.53 20.43
N LYS A 312 0.55 -3.45 21.18
CA LYS A 312 1.47 -4.42 20.59
C LYS A 312 0.80 -5.71 20.14
N PHE A 313 -0.15 -6.23 20.92
CA PHE A 313 -0.75 -7.56 20.70
C PHE A 313 -2.24 -7.51 20.30
N GLY A 314 -2.79 -6.31 20.13
CA GLY A 314 -4.18 -6.06 19.80
C GLY A 314 -5.12 -6.05 21.01
N GLU A 315 -6.35 -5.60 20.76
CA GLU A 315 -7.40 -5.51 21.79
C GLU A 315 -7.92 -6.87 22.27
N ARG A 316 -7.62 -7.96 21.54
CA ARG A 316 -8.07 -9.32 21.87
C ARG A 316 -7.21 -10.04 22.89
N VAL A 317 -6.04 -9.49 23.26
CA VAL A 317 -5.16 -10.12 24.24
C VAL A 317 -5.84 -10.17 25.60
N GLU A 318 -5.88 -11.36 26.21
CA GLU A 318 -6.45 -11.52 27.55
C GLU A 318 -5.46 -11.05 28.61
N ILE A 319 -5.86 -10.03 29.37
CA ILE A 319 -5.09 -9.49 30.49
C ILE A 319 -5.77 -9.90 31.79
N VAL A 320 -5.02 -10.59 32.65
CA VAL A 320 -5.49 -11.06 33.95
C VAL A 320 -4.88 -10.21 35.06
N ALA A 321 -5.74 -9.63 35.91
CA ALA A 321 -5.31 -8.91 37.10
C ALA A 321 -4.77 -9.88 38.17
N CYS A 322 -3.60 -9.56 38.71
CA CYS A 322 -2.92 -10.30 39.76
C CYS A 322 -2.85 -9.50 41.07
N LYS A 323 -2.24 -10.08 42.11
CA LYS A 323 -2.01 -9.39 43.39
C LYS A 323 -1.07 -8.19 43.21
N ARG A 324 -1.25 -7.15 44.03
CA ARG A 324 -0.37 -5.96 44.14
C ARG A 324 -0.34 -5.08 42.88
N GLU A 325 -1.49 -4.84 42.24
CA GLU A 325 -1.60 -3.98 41.02
C GLU A 325 -0.72 -4.45 39.84
N LEU A 326 -0.42 -5.75 39.80
CA LEU A 326 0.27 -6.39 38.69
C LEU A 326 -0.73 -7.09 37.79
N TYR A 327 -0.37 -7.20 36.52
CA TYR A 327 -1.19 -7.81 35.48
C TYR A 327 -0.35 -8.81 34.71
N THR A 328 -1.00 -9.83 34.15
CA THR A 328 -0.33 -10.81 33.29
C THR A 328 -1.06 -10.99 31.98
N ALA A 329 -0.32 -11.20 30.91
CA ALA A 329 -0.84 -11.56 29.59
C ALA A 329 -0.06 -12.75 29.04
N THR A 330 -0.76 -13.67 28.39
CA THR A 330 -0.15 -14.79 27.66
C THR A 330 -0.18 -14.46 26.18
N VAL A 331 0.98 -14.42 25.54
CA VAL A 331 1.14 -13.97 24.15
C VAL A 331 2.04 -14.92 23.37
N GLU A 332 1.78 -15.10 22.09
CA GLU A 332 2.70 -15.79 21.19
C GLU A 332 3.71 -14.80 20.62
N VAL A 333 5.00 -15.11 20.72
CA VAL A 333 6.08 -14.22 20.24
C VAL A 333 7.20 -15.01 19.55
N MET A 334 7.86 -14.35 18.60
CA MET A 334 9.14 -14.80 18.06
C MET A 334 10.27 -14.28 18.94
N VAL A 335 10.86 -15.17 19.73
CA VAL A 335 11.89 -14.83 20.71
C VAL A 335 13.16 -14.40 19.99
N SER A 336 13.50 -13.12 20.13
CA SER A 336 14.62 -12.47 19.46
C SER A 336 15.22 -11.35 20.33
N PRO A 337 16.43 -10.86 20.02
CA PRO A 337 16.99 -9.69 20.71
C PRO A 337 16.08 -8.45 20.65
N VAL A 338 15.25 -8.32 19.60
CA VAL A 338 14.31 -7.20 19.47
C VAL A 338 13.12 -7.35 20.43
N PHE A 339 12.60 -8.58 20.60
CA PHE A 339 11.59 -8.86 21.61
C PHE A 339 12.11 -8.53 23.02
N PHE A 340 13.34 -8.94 23.33
CA PHE A 340 13.99 -8.58 24.60
C PHE A 340 14.16 -7.07 24.75
N GLY A 341 14.55 -6.37 23.68
CA GLY A 341 14.62 -4.91 23.65
C GLY A 341 13.28 -4.22 23.94
N TRP A 342 12.18 -4.71 23.36
CA TRP A 342 10.83 -4.21 23.65
C TRP A 342 10.45 -4.42 25.12
N CYS A 343 10.73 -5.61 25.69
CA CYS A 343 10.50 -5.82 27.12
C CYS A 343 11.35 -4.86 27.97
N PHE A 344 12.61 -4.67 27.58
CA PHE A 344 13.57 -3.84 28.29
C PHE A 344 13.20 -2.35 28.30
N GLN A 345 12.49 -1.85 27.29
CA GLN A 345 12.09 -0.44 27.20
C GLN A 345 11.24 0.03 28.38
N PHE A 346 10.55 -0.90 29.05
CA PHE A 346 9.71 -0.63 30.23
C PHE A 346 10.46 -0.82 31.56
N GLY A 347 11.74 -1.18 31.50
CA GLY A 347 12.61 -1.40 32.64
C GLY A 347 12.02 -2.40 33.63
N ARG A 348 11.87 -1.99 34.89
CA ARG A 348 11.37 -2.84 35.98
C ARG A 348 9.86 -3.08 35.92
N SER A 349 9.14 -2.38 35.04
CA SER A 349 7.68 -2.40 34.98
C SER A 349 7.14 -3.57 34.14
N MET A 350 8.03 -4.35 33.50
CA MET A 350 7.69 -5.54 32.72
C MET A 350 8.67 -6.67 33.03
N LYS A 351 8.16 -7.91 33.09
CA LYS A 351 8.93 -9.11 33.37
C LYS A 351 8.38 -10.30 32.58
N ILE A 352 9.27 -11.12 32.03
CA ILE A 352 8.91 -12.43 31.48
C ILE A 352 8.81 -13.44 32.63
N LEU A 353 7.65 -14.07 32.80
CA LEU A 353 7.40 -15.08 33.84
C LEU A 353 7.64 -16.50 33.33
N SER A 354 7.23 -16.82 32.10
CA SER A 354 7.41 -18.15 31.51
C SER A 354 7.47 -18.07 29.98
N PRO A 355 8.04 -19.09 29.30
CA PRO A 355 8.77 -20.21 29.89
C PRO A 355 10.11 -19.78 30.49
N ASP A 356 10.66 -20.59 31.40
CA ASP A 356 11.93 -20.30 32.07
C ASP A 356 13.08 -20.12 31.06
N SER A 357 13.06 -20.86 29.95
CA SER A 357 14.02 -20.73 28.85
C SER A 357 14.09 -19.30 28.30
N VAL A 358 12.93 -18.65 28.09
CA VAL A 358 12.86 -17.28 27.56
C VAL A 358 13.22 -16.26 28.64
N ALA A 359 12.80 -16.49 29.89
CA ALA A 359 13.20 -15.65 31.02
C ALA A 359 14.72 -15.69 31.26
N ASP A 360 15.34 -16.86 31.14
CA ASP A 360 16.79 -17.03 31.25
C ASP A 360 17.53 -16.43 30.05
N GLY A 361 16.97 -16.54 28.84
CA GLY A 361 17.47 -15.83 27.66
C GLY A 361 17.52 -14.30 27.87
N MET A 362 16.47 -13.72 28.45
CA MET A 362 16.44 -12.30 28.81
C MET A 362 17.50 -11.95 29.87
N LYS A 363 17.69 -12.79 30.89
CA LYS A 363 18.76 -12.58 31.90
C LYS A 363 20.13 -12.60 31.25
N ALA A 364 20.41 -13.58 30.39
CA ALA A 364 21.67 -13.69 29.66
C ALA A 364 21.93 -12.44 28.81
N HIS A 365 20.92 -12.01 28.03
CA HIS A 365 21.00 -10.81 27.22
C HIS A 365 21.34 -9.55 28.03
N VAL A 366 20.69 -9.36 29.19
CA VAL A 366 20.99 -8.22 30.08
C VAL A 366 22.41 -8.31 30.65
N GLN A 367 22.91 -9.50 31.00
CA GLN A 367 24.28 -9.67 31.50
C GLN A 367 25.33 -9.39 30.42
N GLU A 368 25.09 -9.81 29.18
CA GLU A 368 25.97 -9.50 28.04
C GLU A 368 26.08 -7.99 27.83
N VAL A 369 24.93 -7.30 27.76
CA VAL A 369 24.89 -5.83 27.62
C VAL A 369 25.60 -5.17 28.80
N LEU A 370 25.34 -5.59 30.03
CA LEU A 370 26.00 -5.06 31.22
C LEU A 370 27.51 -5.31 31.21
N GLY A 371 27.97 -6.43 30.66
CA GLY A 371 29.38 -6.78 30.49
C GLY A 371 30.14 -5.76 29.64
N ILE A 372 29.53 -5.26 28.56
CA ILE A 372 30.11 -4.22 27.69
C ILE A 372 30.44 -2.95 28.49
N TYR A 373 29.54 -2.54 29.38
CA TYR A 373 29.73 -1.34 30.20
C TYR A 373 30.60 -1.56 31.44
N ARG A 374 30.75 -2.80 31.90
CA ARG A 374 31.65 -3.16 33.01
C ARG A 374 33.12 -3.23 32.59
N ASN A 375 33.39 -3.60 31.33
CA ASN A 375 34.74 -3.83 30.81
C ASN A 375 35.41 -2.58 30.19
N ASN A 376 34.82 -1.40 30.34
CA ASN A 376 35.49 -0.15 29.98
C ASN A 376 36.38 0.32 31.15
N LYS A 377 37.66 -0.06 31.09
CA LYS A 377 38.77 0.64 31.74
C LYS A 377 39.53 1.44 30.69
#